data_AF-E9HES0-F1
#
_entry.id   AF-E9HES0-F1
#
_cell.length_a   1.000
_cell.length_b   1.000
_cell.length_c   1.000
_cell.angle_alpha   90.00
_cell.angle_beta   90.00
_cell.angle_gamma   90.00
#
_symmetry.space_group_name_H-M   'P 1'
#
loop_
_entity.id
_entity.type
_entity.pdbx_description
1 polymer ?
#
loop_
_entity_poly.entity_id
_entity_poly.type
_entity_poly.pdbx_seq_one_letter_code
_entity_poly.pdbx_strand_id
1 'polypeptide(L)'
;MYFTEFKNCIRNSGESIRDYACRLQKLYSFAYPTEVGKPVDQAVLRLRETMLMDGFLGGLKPNLRERMGFKDYKNLNDLIKATEKCAAVLSEAKLEKQSVEFVNAISANANTREIRETKNGIELKSVIEQLTQQLSTTMIADQGHEAVNAVATTQTAQLSESKKEIEELKNLLKASNKS
;
A
#
# COMPACT_ATOMS: atom_id res chain seq x y z
N MET A 1 21.67 -48.92 -0.94
CA MET A 1 20.74 -47.93 -1.51
C MET A 1 19.81 -47.36 -0.43
N TYR A 2 18.95 -48.16 0.21
CA TYR A 2 17.99 -47.68 1.21
C TYR A 2 18.56 -47.02 2.47
N PHE A 3 19.72 -47.46 2.97
CA PHE A 3 20.37 -46.81 4.11
C PHE A 3 20.67 -45.33 3.84
N THR A 4 21.24 -45.01 2.66
CA THR A 4 21.54 -43.65 2.25
C THR A 4 20.26 -42.83 2.06
N GLU A 5 19.22 -43.42 1.47
CA GLU A 5 17.92 -42.76 1.32
C GLU A 5 17.27 -42.44 2.67
N PHE A 6 17.34 -43.38 3.63
CA PHE A 6 16.87 -43.14 5.00
C PHE A 6 17.62 -41.99 5.66
N LYS A 7 18.96 -42.00 5.62
CA LYS A 7 19.80 -40.96 6.24
C LYS A 7 19.57 -39.56 5.64
N ASN A 8 19.23 -39.50 4.36
CA ASN A 8 19.00 -38.24 3.63
C ASN A 8 17.50 -37.90 3.49
N CYS A 9 16.63 -38.57 4.23
CA CYS A 9 15.18 -38.42 4.10
C CYS A 9 14.70 -37.09 4.69
N ILE A 10 14.55 -36.08 3.83
CA ILE A 10 13.96 -34.78 4.17
C ILE A 10 12.49 -34.69 3.76
N ARG A 11 11.69 -33.87 4.44
CA ARG A 11 10.30 -33.62 4.04
C ARG A 11 10.25 -32.80 2.76
N ASN A 12 9.49 -33.27 1.78
CA ASN A 12 9.30 -32.58 0.52
C ASN A 12 8.38 -31.35 0.68
N SER A 13 8.48 -30.40 -0.24
CA SER A 13 7.52 -29.28 -0.27
C SER A 13 6.13 -29.81 -0.64
N GLY A 14 5.09 -29.36 0.07
CA GLY A 14 3.71 -29.81 -0.15
C GLY A 14 3.36 -31.19 0.45
N GLU A 15 4.34 -32.03 0.81
CA GLU A 15 4.11 -33.31 1.46
C GLU A 15 3.54 -33.12 2.87
N SER A 16 2.49 -33.84 3.24
CA SER A 16 1.94 -33.76 4.59
C SER A 16 2.94 -34.27 5.63
N ILE A 17 2.82 -33.83 6.88
CA ILE A 17 3.70 -34.29 7.97
C ILE A 17 3.56 -35.80 8.18
N ARG A 18 2.35 -36.33 8.01
CA ARG A 18 2.07 -37.76 8.14
C ARG A 18 2.67 -38.58 7.01
N ASP A 19 2.54 -38.13 5.77
CA ASP A 19 3.11 -38.83 4.61
C ASP A 19 4.64 -38.89 4.70
N TYR A 20 5.25 -37.79 5.15
CA TYR A 20 6.68 -37.76 5.43
C TYR A 20 7.10 -38.80 6.47
N ALA A 21 6.39 -38.87 7.60
CA ALA A 21 6.67 -39.87 8.63
C ALA A 21 6.52 -41.31 8.09
N CYS A 22 5.43 -41.58 7.35
CA CYS A 22 5.21 -42.88 6.71
C CYS A 22 6.36 -43.25 5.77
N ARG A 23 6.83 -42.31 4.95
CA ARG A 23 7.95 -42.52 4.03
C ARG A 23 9.25 -42.79 4.78
N LEU A 24 9.53 -42.03 5.84
CA LEU A 24 10.71 -42.25 6.69
C LEU A 24 10.68 -43.64 7.35
N GLN A 25 9.54 -44.06 7.89
CA GLN A 25 9.36 -45.38 8.49
C GLN A 25 9.54 -46.51 7.48
N LYS A 26 9.02 -46.34 6.26
CA LYS A 26 9.18 -47.29 5.17
C LYS A 26 10.65 -47.42 4.76
N LEU A 27 11.36 -46.30 4.61
CA LEU A 27 12.81 -46.32 4.34
C LEU A 27 13.60 -46.98 5.47
N TYR A 28 13.24 -46.74 6.72
CA TYR A 28 13.84 -47.43 7.86
C TYR A 28 13.68 -48.95 7.74
N SER A 29 12.47 -49.45 7.43
CA SER A 29 12.23 -50.90 7.31
C SER A 29 13.05 -51.56 6.20
N PHE A 30 13.39 -50.82 5.13
CA PHE A 30 14.28 -51.32 4.08
C PHE A 30 15.76 -51.20 4.42
N ALA A 31 16.14 -50.17 5.18
CA ALA A 31 17.51 -49.97 5.63
C ALA A 31 17.92 -50.95 6.76
N TYR A 32 16.96 -51.36 7.59
CA TYR A 32 17.15 -52.25 8.73
C TYR A 32 16.08 -53.36 8.71
N PRO A 33 16.18 -54.32 7.78
CA PRO A 33 15.23 -55.41 7.71
C PRO A 33 15.32 -56.28 8.97
N THR A 34 14.17 -56.56 9.58
CA THR A 34 14.06 -57.50 10.70
C THR A 34 13.69 -58.89 10.19
N GLU A 35 14.29 -59.93 10.75
CA GLU A 35 13.95 -61.31 10.40
C GLU A 35 12.51 -61.63 10.80
N VAL A 36 11.74 -62.16 9.85
CA VAL A 36 10.34 -62.54 10.06
C VAL A 36 10.27 -63.68 11.08
N GLY A 37 9.43 -63.51 12.10
CA GLY A 37 9.16 -64.55 13.10
C GLY A 37 10.16 -64.60 14.27
N LYS A 38 11.19 -63.75 14.30
CA LYS A 38 12.06 -63.61 15.48
C LYS A 38 11.57 -62.48 16.39
N PRO A 39 11.49 -62.70 17.71
CA PRO A 39 11.20 -61.61 18.64
C PRO A 39 12.31 -60.56 18.57
N VAL A 40 11.91 -59.29 18.45
CA VAL A 40 12.84 -58.16 18.44
C VAL A 40 13.08 -57.72 19.89
N ASP A 41 14.35 -57.60 20.27
CA ASP A 41 14.74 -57.10 21.59
C ASP A 41 14.14 -55.70 21.84
N GLN A 42 13.63 -55.47 23.06
CA GLN A 42 13.12 -54.19 23.51
C GLN A 42 14.15 -53.06 23.36
N ALA A 43 15.45 -53.35 23.53
CA ALA A 43 16.52 -52.38 23.28
C ALA A 43 16.59 -51.96 21.81
N VAL A 44 16.39 -52.90 20.87
CA VAL A 44 16.34 -52.63 19.44
C VAL A 44 15.09 -51.82 19.08
N LEU A 45 13.95 -52.10 19.71
CA LEU A 45 12.73 -51.31 19.51
C LEU A 45 12.89 -49.86 19.99
N ARG A 46 13.55 -49.63 21.14
CA ARG A 46 13.87 -48.27 21.62
C ARG A 46 14.84 -47.53 20.70
N LEU A 47 15.87 -48.23 20.21
CA LEU A 47 16.81 -47.65 19.25
C LEU A 47 16.11 -47.26 17.96
N ARG A 48 15.25 -48.14 17.43
CA ARG A 48 14.41 -47.85 16.26
C ARG A 48 13.60 -46.57 16.45
N GLU A 49 12.91 -46.46 17.59
CA GLU A 49 12.09 -45.29 17.90
C GLU A 49 12.93 -44.01 17.89
N THR A 50 14.09 -44.05 18.56
CA THR A 50 15.04 -42.92 18.65
C THR A 50 15.52 -42.50 17.26
N MET A 51 15.95 -43.46 16.43
CA MET A 51 16.43 -43.18 15.07
C MET A 51 15.35 -42.57 14.17
N LEU A 52 14.10 -43.03 14.33
CA LEU A 52 12.98 -42.47 13.58
C LEU A 52 12.63 -41.06 14.05
N MET A 53 12.66 -40.79 15.35
CA MET A 53 12.40 -39.46 15.90
C MET A 53 13.49 -38.46 15.48
N ASP A 54 14.76 -38.84 15.59
CA ASP A 54 15.90 -38.03 15.16
C ASP A 54 15.86 -37.76 13.66
N GLY A 55 15.61 -38.80 12.86
CA GLY A 55 15.46 -38.69 11.41
C GLY A 55 14.30 -37.77 11.03
N PHE A 56 13.16 -37.89 11.71
CA PHE A 56 11.99 -37.07 11.47
C PHE A 56 12.28 -35.60 11.78
N LEU A 57 12.84 -35.28 12.95
CA LEU A 57 13.23 -33.91 13.30
C LEU A 57 14.25 -33.34 12.31
N GLY A 58 15.25 -34.15 11.93
CA GLY A 58 16.31 -33.77 11.00
C GLY A 58 15.80 -33.37 9.63
N GLY A 59 14.73 -34.00 9.13
CA GLY A 59 14.13 -33.68 7.84
C GLY A 59 13.03 -32.61 7.85
N LEU A 60 12.69 -32.03 9.02
CA LEU A 60 11.78 -30.89 9.09
C LEU A 60 12.49 -29.58 8.69
N LYS A 61 11.68 -28.61 8.21
CA LYS A 61 12.16 -27.23 8.00
C LYS A 61 12.57 -26.61 9.35
N PRO A 62 13.59 -25.71 9.38
CA PRO A 62 14.13 -25.15 10.63
C PRO A 62 13.08 -24.60 11.59
N ASN A 63 12.08 -23.87 11.07
CA ASN A 63 11.01 -23.27 11.86
C ASN A 63 10.13 -24.28 12.62
N LEU A 64 9.96 -25.49 12.09
CA LEU A 64 9.26 -26.58 12.78
C LEU A 64 10.23 -27.39 13.63
N ARG A 65 11.41 -27.70 13.09
CA ARG A 65 12.46 -28.47 13.77
C ARG A 65 12.83 -27.85 15.11
N GLU A 66 13.07 -26.55 15.15
CA GLU A 66 13.44 -25.83 16.38
C GLU A 66 12.32 -25.94 17.42
N ARG A 67 11.07 -25.67 17.02
CA ARG A 67 9.92 -25.75 17.94
C ARG A 67 9.67 -27.14 18.50
N MET A 68 9.86 -28.17 17.69
CA MET A 68 9.73 -29.55 18.16
C MET A 68 10.95 -30.00 18.96
N GLY A 69 12.16 -29.52 18.64
CA GLY A 69 13.40 -29.89 19.33
C GLY A 69 13.48 -29.44 20.80
N PHE A 70 12.64 -28.49 21.25
CA PHE A 70 12.61 -28.05 22.64
C PHE A 70 11.81 -28.95 23.58
N LYS A 71 11.03 -29.89 23.05
CA LYS A 71 10.09 -30.69 23.84
C LYS A 71 10.45 -32.17 23.75
N ASP A 72 10.36 -32.85 24.88
CA ASP A 72 10.47 -34.31 24.93
C ASP A 72 9.15 -34.96 24.50
N TYR A 73 9.26 -35.97 23.63
CA TYR A 73 8.12 -36.76 23.17
C TYR A 73 8.32 -38.22 23.56
N LYS A 74 7.23 -38.88 23.94
CA LYS A 74 7.27 -40.29 24.37
C LYS A 74 7.57 -41.26 23.24
N ASN A 75 7.14 -40.91 22.03
CA ASN A 75 7.23 -41.72 20.82
C ASN A 75 7.05 -40.84 19.58
N LEU A 76 7.35 -41.41 18.42
CA LEU A 76 7.24 -40.77 17.11
C LEU A 76 5.82 -40.30 16.81
N ASN A 77 4.79 -41.05 17.20
CA ASN A 77 3.39 -40.67 16.92
C ASN A 77 3.00 -39.38 17.67
N ASP A 78 3.42 -39.25 18.93
CA ASP A 78 3.20 -38.04 19.71
C ASP A 78 3.95 -36.84 19.11
N LEU A 79 5.17 -37.06 18.62
CA LEU A 79 5.95 -36.05 17.90
C LEU A 79 5.26 -35.63 16.59
N ILE A 80 4.76 -36.57 15.79
CA ILE A 80 4.02 -36.30 14.55
C ILE A 80 2.79 -35.44 14.83
N LYS A 81 1.95 -35.82 15.79
CA LYS A 81 0.73 -35.08 16.15
C LYS A 81 1.04 -33.66 16.62
N ALA A 82 2.07 -33.50 17.45
CA ALA A 82 2.49 -32.18 17.89
C ALA A 82 3.01 -31.32 16.73
N THR A 83 3.73 -31.93 15.79
CA THR A 83 4.24 -31.26 14.60
C THR A 83 3.09 -30.83 13.68
N GLU A 84 2.09 -31.70 13.47
CA GLU A 84 0.85 -31.39 12.71
C GLU A 84 0.14 -30.16 13.32
N LYS A 85 -0.07 -30.16 14.64
CA LYS A 85 -0.67 -29.03 15.36
C LYS A 85 0.16 -27.76 15.22
N CYS A 86 1.48 -27.85 15.39
CA CYS A 86 2.36 -26.70 15.27
C CYS A 86 2.36 -26.11 13.85
N ALA A 87 2.32 -26.95 12.82
CA ALA A 87 2.26 -26.51 11.44
C ALA A 87 0.94 -25.79 11.12
N ALA A 88 -0.19 -26.29 11.64
CA ALA A 88 -1.50 -25.65 11.49
C ALA A 88 -1.52 -24.24 12.11
N VAL A 89 -1.02 -24.10 13.34
CA VAL A 89 -0.92 -22.79 14.03
C VAL A 89 -0.03 -21.82 13.25
N LEU A 90 1.10 -22.31 12.71
CA LEU A 90 2.00 -21.48 11.91
C LEU A 90 1.39 -21.05 10.57
N SER A 91 0.57 -21.89 9.93
CA SER A 91 -0.14 -21.49 8.72
C SER A 91 -1.22 -20.45 9.00
N GLU A 92 -1.96 -20.62 10.10
CA GLU A 92 -3.01 -19.69 10.51
C GLU A 92 -2.40 -18.31 10.85
N ALA A 93 -1.33 -18.27 11.66
CA ALA A 93 -0.63 -17.03 11.98
C ALA A 93 -0.04 -16.33 10.74
N LYS A 94 0.37 -17.08 9.72
CA LYS A 94 0.82 -16.50 8.44
C LYS A 94 -0.32 -15.86 7.66
N LEU A 95 -1.48 -16.51 7.62
CA LEU A 95 -2.67 -15.98 6.95
C LEU A 95 -3.20 -14.74 7.67
N GLU A 96 -3.22 -14.75 9.01
CA GLU A 96 -3.60 -13.59 9.82
C GLU A 96 -2.66 -12.41 9.57
N LYS A 97 -1.34 -12.64 9.56
CA LYS A 97 -0.36 -11.60 9.24
C LYS A 97 -0.58 -11.01 7.84
N GLN A 98 -0.81 -11.86 6.83
CA GLN A 98 -1.10 -11.41 5.46
C GLN A 98 -2.41 -10.63 5.37
N SER A 99 -3.44 -11.02 6.13
CA SER A 99 -4.71 -10.31 6.20
C SER A 99 -4.53 -8.91 6.79
N VAL A 100 -3.79 -8.79 7.91
CA VAL A 100 -3.48 -7.49 8.53
C VAL A 100 -2.66 -6.61 7.59
N GLU A 101 -1.63 -7.16 6.94
CA GLU A 101 -0.83 -6.42 5.95
C GLU A 101 -1.68 -5.93 4.78
N PHE A 102 -2.62 -6.74 4.30
CA PHE A 102 -3.55 -6.37 3.24
C PHE A 102 -4.50 -5.24 3.66
N VAL A 103 -5.10 -5.34 4.84
CA VAL A 103 -5.97 -4.29 5.39
C VAL A 103 -5.19 -2.98 5.55
N ASN A 104 -3.98 -3.03 6.09
CA ASN A 104 -3.12 -1.86 6.25
C ASN A 104 -2.76 -1.23 4.89
N ALA A 105 -2.47 -2.03 3.87
CA ALA A 105 -2.20 -1.53 2.52
C ALA A 105 -3.42 -0.85 1.90
N ILE A 106 -4.62 -1.40 2.10
CA ILE A 106 -5.87 -0.78 1.66
C ILE A 106 -6.13 0.53 2.40
N SER A 107 -5.99 0.56 3.72
CA SER A 107 -6.20 1.77 4.52
C SER A 107 -5.21 2.88 4.16
N ALA A 108 -3.94 2.54 3.92
CA ALA A 108 -2.94 3.50 3.45
C ALA A 108 -3.31 4.08 2.08
N ASN A 109 -3.79 3.24 1.16
CA ASN A 109 -4.30 3.67 -0.15
C ASN A 109 -5.52 4.59 -0.02
N ALA A 110 -6.51 4.21 0.79
CA ALA A 110 -7.72 5.01 1.04
C ALA A 110 -7.35 6.40 1.57
N ASN A 111 -6.46 6.48 2.55
CA ASN A 111 -5.98 7.75 3.09
C ASN A 111 -5.25 8.58 2.02
N THR A 112 -4.40 7.97 1.18
CA THR A 112 -3.75 8.73 0.08
C THR A 112 -4.75 9.23 -0.97
N ARG A 113 -5.84 8.50 -1.21
CA ARG A 113 -6.90 8.93 -2.13
C ARG A 113 -7.69 10.10 -1.56
N GLU A 114 -8.12 10.03 -0.31
CA GLU A 114 -8.83 11.14 0.36
C GLU A 114 -7.96 12.40 0.45
N ILE A 115 -6.66 12.27 0.76
CA ILE A 115 -5.72 13.40 0.79
C ILE A 115 -5.57 14.03 -0.62
N ARG A 116 -5.56 13.22 -1.68
CA ARG A 116 -5.46 13.72 -3.05
C ARG A 116 -6.75 14.42 -3.48
N GLU A 117 -7.91 13.87 -3.14
CA GLU A 117 -9.22 14.46 -3.46
C GLU A 117 -9.42 15.79 -2.70
N THR A 118 -9.06 15.85 -1.42
CA THR A 118 -9.08 17.10 -0.63
C THR A 118 -8.10 18.15 -1.14
N LYS A 119 -6.87 17.76 -1.51
CA LYS A 119 -5.89 18.68 -2.11
C LYS A 119 -6.41 19.29 -3.41
N ASN A 120 -6.94 18.47 -4.31
CA ASN A 120 -7.51 18.95 -5.58
C ASN A 120 -8.70 19.90 -5.35
N GLY A 121 -9.54 19.63 -4.34
CA GLY A 121 -10.65 20.52 -3.97
C GLY A 121 -10.20 21.87 -3.43
N ILE A 122 -9.11 21.92 -2.67
CA ILE A 122 -8.50 23.17 -2.18
C ILE A 122 -7.89 23.98 -3.34
N GLU A 123 -7.15 23.32 -4.24
CA GLU A 123 -6.59 23.98 -5.43
C GLU A 123 -7.69 24.56 -6.33
N LEU A 124 -8.79 23.81 -6.56
CA LEU A 124 -9.90 24.30 -7.37
C LEU A 124 -10.59 25.53 -6.74
N LYS A 125 -10.80 25.52 -5.42
CA LYS A 125 -11.34 26.70 -4.70
C LYS A 125 -10.45 27.92 -4.84
N SER A 126 -9.14 27.76 -4.72
CA SER A 126 -8.17 28.85 -4.87
C SER A 126 -8.20 29.46 -6.28
N VAL A 127 -8.33 28.63 -7.32
CA VAL A 127 -8.42 29.11 -8.71
C VAL A 127 -9.72 29.88 -8.95
N ILE A 128 -10.84 29.38 -8.41
CA ILE A 128 -12.14 30.07 -8.50
C ILE A 128 -12.04 31.45 -7.84
N GLU A 129 -11.44 31.54 -6.65
CA GLU A 129 -11.30 32.80 -5.92
C GLU A 129 -10.42 33.82 -6.67
N GLN A 130 -9.30 33.36 -7.26
CA GLN A 130 -8.47 34.21 -8.12
C GLN A 130 -9.24 34.73 -9.34
N LEU A 131 -10.00 33.87 -10.03
CA LEU A 131 -10.80 34.26 -11.19
C LEU A 131 -11.91 35.26 -10.82
N THR A 132 -12.59 35.04 -9.68
CA THR A 132 -13.60 35.99 -9.18
C THR A 132 -13.00 37.36 -8.84
N GLN A 133 -11.80 37.38 -8.25
CA GLN A 133 -11.11 38.63 -7.93
C GLN A 133 -10.66 39.36 -9.21
N GLN A 134 -10.12 38.63 -10.20
CA GLN A 134 -9.74 39.19 -11.50
C GLN A 134 -10.94 39.81 -12.24
N LEU A 135 -12.08 39.12 -12.28
CA LEU A 135 -13.31 39.61 -12.91
C LEU A 135 -13.80 40.90 -12.25
N SER A 136 -13.72 40.97 -10.92
CA SER A 136 -14.10 42.17 -10.16
C SER A 136 -13.21 43.37 -10.50
N THR A 137 -11.89 43.15 -10.65
CA THR A 137 -10.95 44.22 -11.03
C THR A 137 -11.12 44.70 -12.47
N THR A 138 -11.41 43.80 -13.43
CA THR A 138 -11.66 44.22 -14.83
C THR A 138 -12.97 44.98 -14.97
N MET A 139 -14.04 44.58 -14.28
CA MET A 139 -15.30 45.33 -14.29
C MET A 139 -15.16 46.76 -13.74
N ILE A 140 -14.34 46.95 -12.70
CA ILE A 140 -14.04 48.28 -12.15
C ILE A 140 -13.20 49.10 -13.16
N ALA A 141 -12.24 48.46 -13.84
CA ALA A 141 -11.43 49.13 -14.85
C ALA A 141 -12.27 49.59 -16.06
N ASP A 142 -13.18 48.75 -16.55
CA ASP A 142 -14.04 49.07 -17.69
C ASP A 142 -15.02 50.22 -17.37
N GLN A 143 -15.65 50.19 -16.19
CA GLN A 143 -16.50 51.31 -15.73
C GLN A 143 -15.71 52.61 -15.55
N GLY A 144 -14.46 52.52 -15.08
CA GLY A 144 -13.56 53.66 -14.98
C GLY A 144 -13.21 54.25 -16.35
N HIS A 145 -12.92 53.42 -17.34
CA HIS A 145 -12.61 53.86 -18.70
C HIS A 145 -13.81 54.52 -19.40
N GLU A 146 -15.02 53.97 -19.24
CA GLU A 146 -16.24 54.58 -19.79
C GLU A 146 -16.54 55.95 -19.16
N ALA A 147 -16.42 56.06 -17.83
CA ALA A 147 -16.64 57.32 -17.12
C ALA A 147 -15.62 58.40 -17.52
N VAL A 148 -14.33 58.05 -17.65
CA VAL A 148 -13.28 58.99 -18.07
C VAL A 148 -13.50 59.47 -19.50
N ASN A 149 -13.93 58.58 -20.40
CA ASN A 149 -14.16 58.93 -21.80
C ASN A 149 -15.39 59.85 -21.98
N ALA A 150 -16.44 59.65 -21.18
CA ALA A 150 -17.61 60.53 -21.14
C ALA A 150 -17.30 61.94 -20.61
N VAL A 151 -16.41 62.04 -19.61
CA VAL A 151 -15.95 63.33 -19.09
C VAL A 151 -15.07 64.06 -20.11
N ALA A 152 -14.16 63.35 -20.78
CA ALA A 152 -13.29 63.94 -21.80
C ALA A 152 -14.05 64.50 -23.00
N THR A 153 -15.09 63.79 -23.47
CA THR A 153 -15.94 64.24 -24.58
C THR A 153 -16.77 65.48 -24.19
N THR A 154 -17.32 65.50 -22.98
CA THR A 154 -18.08 66.66 -22.46
C THR A 154 -17.19 67.90 -22.33
N GLN A 155 -15.98 67.73 -21.80
CA GLN A 155 -15.03 68.83 -21.63
C GLN A 155 -14.54 69.39 -22.97
N THR A 156 -14.36 68.52 -23.98
CA THR A 156 -13.95 68.95 -25.33
C THR A 156 -15.05 69.77 -26.03
N ALA A 157 -16.32 69.38 -25.85
CA ALA A 157 -17.46 70.12 -26.39
C ALA A 157 -17.59 71.51 -25.74
N GLN A 158 -17.48 71.60 -24.41
CA GLN A 158 -17.50 72.87 -23.68
C GLN A 158 -16.35 73.80 -24.13
N LEU A 159 -15.15 73.26 -24.35
CA LEU A 159 -13.99 74.05 -24.77
C LEU A 159 -14.11 74.56 -26.21
N SER A 160 -14.80 73.81 -27.08
CA SER A 160 -15.19 74.26 -28.43
C SER A 160 -16.19 75.42 -28.39
N GLU A 161 -17.19 75.32 -27.53
CA GLU A 161 -18.25 76.32 -27.38
C GLU A 161 -17.70 77.64 -26.82
N SER A 162 -16.89 77.58 -25.75
CA SER A 162 -16.22 78.78 -25.22
C SER A 162 -15.27 79.44 -26.23
N LYS A 163 -14.59 78.67 -27.10
CA LYS A 163 -13.77 79.25 -28.17
C LYS A 163 -14.61 80.04 -29.18
N LYS A 164 -15.81 79.57 -29.48
CA LYS A 164 -16.73 80.25 -30.41
C LYS A 164 -17.25 81.55 -29.80
N GLU A 165 -17.66 81.53 -28.53
CA GLU A 165 -18.09 82.73 -27.80
C GLU A 165 -16.98 83.79 -27.72
N ILE A 166 -15.74 83.39 -27.45
CA ILE A 166 -14.60 84.31 -27.43
C ILE A 166 -14.38 84.99 -28.79
N GLU A 167 -14.52 84.25 -29.89
CA GLU A 167 -14.33 84.81 -31.23
C GLU A 167 -15.49 85.75 -31.62
N GLU A 168 -16.72 85.45 -31.20
CA GLU A 168 -17.86 86.37 -31.34
C GLU A 168 -17.65 87.66 -30.54
N LEU A 169 -17.24 87.56 -29.28
CA LEU A 169 -16.92 88.74 -28.45
C LEU A 169 -15.77 89.57 -29.06
N LYS A 170 -14.76 88.93 -29.63
CA LYS A 170 -13.64 89.61 -30.30
C LYS A 170 -14.08 90.35 -31.55
N ASN A 171 -15.03 89.79 -32.30
CA ASN A 171 -15.60 90.45 -33.48
C ASN A 171 -16.49 91.64 -33.10
N LEU A 172 -17.28 91.54 -32.03
CA LEU A 172 -18.06 92.65 -31.49
C LEU A 172 -17.18 93.80 -30.99
N LEU A 173 -16.07 93.49 -30.30
CA LEU A 173 -15.11 94.50 -29.84
C LEU A 173 -14.45 95.25 -31.01
N LYS A 174 -14.09 94.53 -32.09
CA LYS A 174 -13.55 95.14 -33.32
C LYS A 174 -14.56 96.06 -34.02
N ALA A 175 -15.86 95.74 -33.96
CA ALA A 175 -16.92 96.57 -34.51
C ALA A 175 -17.15 97.84 -33.67
N SER A 176 -17.02 97.73 -32.34
CA SER A 176 -17.20 98.87 -31.41
C SER A 176 -16.07 99.90 -31.47
N ASN A 177 -14.84 99.51 -31.85
CA ASN A 177 -13.68 100.42 -31.93
C ASN A 177 -13.55 101.15 -33.28
N LYS A 178 -14.57 101.11 -34.13
CA LYS A 178 -14.61 101.73 -35.47
C LYS A 178 -15.63 102.87 -35.63
N SER A 179 -16.28 103.28 -34.54
CA SER A 179 -17.19 104.44 -34.47
C SER A 179 -16.61 105.52 -33.59
#